data_AF-A0A4U8W9Y2-F1
#
_entry.id   AF-A0A4U8W9Y2-F1
#
_cell.length_a   1.000
_cell.length_b   1.000
_cell.length_c   1.000
_cell.angle_alpha   90.00
_cell.angle_beta   90.00
_cell.angle_gamma   90.00
#
_symmetry.space_group_name_H-M   'P 1'
#
loop_
_entity.id
_entity.type
_entity.pdbx_description
1 polymer ?
#
loop_
_entity_poly.entity_id
_entity_poly.type
_entity_poly.pdbx_seq_one_letter_code
_entity_poly.pdbx_strand_id
1 'polypeptide(L)'
;MGWRNALIQTLSAIFKNTTPKMKQIPILTFIFLIFLSCNMTNENKKEIIEKAEITKQVIGKKFFDYDAIEHYQTDFDKLKIGELYDNKSKSKIDLLKEGVILGDIPHSISDLAFIKNLEQIGFKKTIVDKSKFKSIEEIFVEKTTLENIATACIYVYRDILIFKKESKVVGIAKICFDCLANQIKGTTANTENFGQDGDYGKLAKILQ
;
A
#
# COMPACT_ATOMS: atom_id res chain seq x y z
N MET A 1 -4.92 -51.96 -43.75
CA MET A 1 -6.39 -52.12 -43.92
C MET A 1 -7.02 -51.80 -42.59
N GLY A 2 -7.76 -50.72 -42.34
CA GLY A 2 -8.43 -49.79 -43.25
C GLY A 2 -9.70 -49.31 -42.55
N TRP A 3 -9.58 -48.52 -41.48
CA TRP A 3 -10.72 -47.87 -40.80
C TRP A 3 -10.30 -46.45 -40.36
N ARG A 4 -9.92 -45.64 -41.34
CA ARG A 4 -9.87 -44.18 -41.27
C ARG A 4 -10.59 -43.72 -42.53
N ASN A 5 -11.63 -42.89 -42.37
CA ASN A 5 -12.45 -42.20 -43.39
C ASN A 5 -13.93 -42.58 -43.34
N ALA A 6 -14.71 -41.90 -42.48
CA ALA A 6 -16.13 -41.66 -42.69
C ALA A 6 -16.65 -40.63 -41.67
N LEU A 7 -16.20 -39.37 -41.75
CA LEU A 7 -16.94 -38.23 -41.18
C LEU A 7 -16.44 -36.88 -41.74
N ILE A 8 -16.23 -36.83 -43.05
CA ILE A 8 -16.12 -35.58 -43.82
C ILE A 8 -17.03 -35.75 -45.03
N GLN A 9 -18.33 -35.46 -44.87
CA GLN A 9 -19.25 -35.06 -45.93
C GLN A 9 -20.67 -34.90 -45.36
N THR A 10 -20.92 -33.76 -44.70
CA THR A 10 -22.25 -33.12 -44.64
C THR A 10 -22.05 -31.62 -44.34
N LEU A 11 -21.34 -30.94 -45.22
CA LEU A 11 -21.38 -29.48 -45.37
C LEU A 11 -22.06 -29.17 -46.71
N SER A 12 -23.39 -29.06 -46.70
CA SER A 12 -24.09 -28.20 -47.66
C SER A 12 -25.46 -27.84 -47.12
N ALA A 13 -25.76 -26.54 -47.10
CA ALA A 13 -27.02 -25.91 -46.71
C ALA A 13 -27.27 -25.82 -45.19
N ILE A 14 -26.78 -24.72 -44.59
CA ILE A 14 -27.58 -23.69 -43.89
C ILE A 14 -26.55 -22.66 -43.38
N PHE A 15 -26.17 -21.72 -44.24
CA PHE A 15 -25.64 -20.41 -43.84
C PHE A 15 -25.81 -19.50 -45.06
N LYS A 16 -27.05 -19.05 -45.27
CA LYS A 16 -27.35 -17.97 -46.20
C LYS A 16 -27.16 -16.65 -45.46
N ASN A 17 -26.09 -15.95 -45.86
CA ASN A 17 -25.91 -14.51 -45.93
C ASN A 17 -27.06 -13.62 -45.43
N THR A 18 -26.77 -12.81 -44.42
CA THR A 18 -27.37 -11.48 -44.24
C THR A 18 -26.34 -10.54 -43.61
N THR A 19 -25.62 -9.81 -44.46
CA THR A 19 -24.87 -8.61 -44.07
C THR A 19 -25.80 -7.40 -44.14
N PRO A 20 -25.99 -6.61 -43.06
CA PRO A 20 -26.70 -5.34 -43.15
C PRO A 20 -25.78 -4.26 -43.73
N LYS A 21 -26.21 -3.67 -44.85
CA LYS A 21 -25.60 -2.48 -45.47
C LYS A 21 -25.77 -1.26 -44.55
N MET A 22 -24.68 -0.72 -44.02
CA MET A 22 -24.67 0.63 -43.43
C MET A 22 -24.85 1.68 -44.52
N LYS A 23 -25.94 2.45 -44.44
CA LYS A 23 -26.13 3.68 -45.21
C LYS A 23 -25.43 4.82 -44.48
N GLN A 24 -24.52 5.50 -45.16
CA GLN A 24 -23.93 6.77 -44.70
C GLN A 24 -25.00 7.86 -44.81
N ILE A 25 -25.28 8.56 -43.71
CA ILE A 25 -26.20 9.70 -43.64
C ILE A 25 -25.36 10.94 -43.31
N PRO A 26 -25.51 12.05 -44.05
CA PRO A 26 -24.67 13.23 -43.89
C PRO A 26 -25.02 14.04 -42.63
N ILE A 27 -23.96 14.63 -42.08
CA ILE A 27 -23.90 15.59 -40.98
C ILE A 27 -24.67 16.87 -41.37
N LEU A 28 -25.66 17.27 -40.58
CA LEU A 28 -26.27 18.61 -40.65
C LEU A 28 -26.64 19.11 -39.23
N THR A 29 -25.77 19.97 -38.70
CA THR A 29 -26.04 21.09 -37.77
C THR A 29 -27.22 20.97 -36.78
N PHE A 30 -26.90 20.79 -35.49
CA PHE A 30 -27.68 21.36 -34.38
C PHE A 30 -26.72 21.88 -33.29
N ILE A 31 -26.02 22.97 -33.61
CA ILE A 31 -25.44 23.89 -32.61
C ILE A 31 -26.50 24.97 -32.40
N PHE A 32 -27.25 24.92 -31.31
CA PHE A 32 -27.60 26.08 -30.47
C PHE A 32 -28.49 25.63 -29.29
N LEU A 33 -28.27 26.24 -28.13
CA LEU A 33 -29.11 26.20 -26.91
C LEU A 33 -28.85 25.11 -25.85
N ILE A 34 -27.63 25.07 -25.29
CA ILE A 34 -27.45 25.02 -23.83
C ILE A 34 -26.28 25.93 -23.41
N PHE A 35 -26.37 27.24 -23.72
CA PHE A 35 -25.59 28.30 -23.06
C PHE A 35 -26.45 29.03 -22.03
N LEU A 36 -27.35 28.32 -21.34
CA LEU A 36 -28.00 28.82 -20.14
C LEU A 36 -27.06 28.59 -18.95
N SER A 37 -26.19 29.59 -18.77
CA SER A 37 -25.92 30.22 -17.47
C SER A 37 -25.90 29.27 -16.26
N CYS A 38 -24.70 28.79 -15.90
CA CYS A 38 -24.36 28.73 -14.48
C CYS A 38 -23.66 30.03 -14.12
N ASN A 39 -24.45 31.04 -13.73
CA ASN A 39 -23.94 32.05 -12.80
C ASN A 39 -23.58 31.29 -11.52
N MET A 40 -22.28 31.23 -11.21
CA MET A 40 -21.78 30.59 -10.00
C MET A 40 -22.35 31.37 -8.80
N THR A 41 -23.36 30.80 -8.14
CA THR A 41 -23.93 31.37 -6.92
C THR A 41 -22.87 31.34 -5.83
N ASN A 42 -22.88 32.36 -4.96
CA ASN A 42 -21.94 32.47 -3.84
C ASN A 42 -22.02 31.29 -2.86
N GLU A 43 -23.08 30.47 -2.93
CA GLU A 43 -23.26 29.27 -2.11
C GLU A 43 -22.31 28.13 -2.52
N ASN A 44 -22.14 27.86 -3.81
CA ASN A 44 -21.17 26.85 -4.29
C ASN A 44 -19.72 27.26 -3.99
N LYS A 45 -19.44 28.57 -4.01
CA LYS A 45 -18.12 29.10 -3.65
C LYS A 45 -17.85 28.95 -2.15
N LYS A 46 -18.87 29.12 -1.30
CA LYS A 46 -18.77 28.92 0.15
C LYS A 46 -18.59 27.44 0.49
N GLU A 47 -19.30 26.52 -0.16
CA GLU A 47 -19.13 25.08 0.02
C GLU A 47 -17.73 24.59 -0.43
N ILE A 48 -17.20 25.12 -1.54
CA ILE A 48 -15.84 24.81 -2.01
C ILE A 48 -14.78 25.40 -1.08
N ILE A 49 -14.97 26.60 -0.56
CA ILE A 49 -14.05 27.24 0.39
C ILE A 49 -14.11 26.54 1.76
N GLU A 50 -15.29 26.11 2.20
CA GLU A 50 -15.49 25.34 3.44
C GLU A 50 -14.87 23.94 3.30
N LYS A 51 -15.00 23.26 2.14
CA LYS A 51 -14.24 22.03 1.83
C LYS A 51 -12.73 22.25 1.76
N ALA A 52 -12.28 23.40 1.27
CA ALA A 52 -10.87 23.77 1.21
C ALA A 52 -10.30 24.15 2.59
N GLU A 53 -11.13 24.62 3.53
CA GLU A 53 -10.74 24.83 4.92
C GLU A 53 -10.82 23.52 5.75
N ILE A 54 -11.71 22.58 5.39
CA ILE A 54 -11.82 21.22 5.97
C ILE A 54 -10.66 20.29 5.53
N THR A 55 -9.93 20.63 4.46
CA THR A 55 -8.80 19.81 3.96
C THR A 55 -7.46 20.08 4.64
N LYS A 56 -7.40 20.99 5.63
CA LYS A 56 -6.18 21.22 6.39
C LYS A 56 -5.99 20.10 7.40
N GLN A 57 -5.30 19.04 6.98
CA GLN A 57 -4.86 17.93 7.83
C GLN A 57 -4.32 18.49 9.16
N VAL A 58 -4.95 18.16 10.27
CA VAL A 58 -4.48 18.58 11.58
C VAL A 58 -3.26 17.71 11.90
N ILE A 59 -2.10 18.36 11.97
CA ILE A 59 -0.82 17.74 12.30
C ILE A 59 -0.65 17.82 13.82
N GLY A 60 -0.52 16.67 14.46
CA GLY A 60 -0.35 16.55 15.92
C GLY A 60 1.08 16.18 16.32
N LYS A 61 1.20 15.32 17.33
CA LYS A 61 2.47 14.89 17.91
C LYS A 61 3.31 14.07 16.91
N LYS A 62 4.61 14.34 16.83
CA LYS A 62 5.57 13.47 16.14
C LYS A 62 5.63 12.10 16.82
N PHE A 63 5.79 11.03 16.04
CA PHE A 63 5.83 9.68 16.61
C PHE A 63 7.11 9.48 17.43
N PHE A 64 8.25 9.94 16.92
CA PHE A 64 9.56 9.69 17.52
C PHE A 64 10.45 10.94 17.50
N ASP A 65 11.35 11.04 18.48
CA ASP A 65 12.53 11.91 18.43
C ASP A 65 13.76 11.04 18.14
N TYR A 66 14.41 11.22 17.00
CA TYR A 66 15.45 10.33 16.49
C TYR A 66 16.56 11.11 15.76
N ASP A 67 17.73 10.48 15.62
CA ASP A 67 18.89 10.99 14.90
C ASP A 67 19.48 9.97 13.89
N ALA A 68 18.94 8.74 13.88
CA ALA A 68 19.26 7.69 12.93
C ALA A 68 18.04 6.79 12.66
N ILE A 69 17.97 6.24 11.45
CA ILE A 69 17.00 5.21 11.08
C ILE A 69 17.76 4.07 10.40
N GLU A 70 17.58 2.86 10.91
CA GLU A 70 17.97 1.63 10.22
C GLU A 70 16.76 1.08 9.50
N HIS A 71 16.91 0.77 8.22
CA HIS A 71 15.87 0.15 7.40
C HIS A 71 16.27 -1.28 7.08
N TYR A 72 15.41 -2.21 7.45
CA TYR A 72 15.54 -3.63 7.12
C TYR A 72 14.48 -3.97 6.09
N GLN A 73 14.91 -4.47 4.94
CA GLN A 73 14.03 -4.84 3.83
C GLN A 73 14.21 -6.30 3.43
N THR A 74 13.13 -7.01 3.14
CA THR A 74 13.18 -8.36 2.55
C THR A 74 12.35 -8.43 1.27
N ASP A 75 12.78 -9.26 0.33
CA ASP A 75 12.07 -9.58 -0.92
C ASP A 75 11.11 -10.77 -0.76
N PHE A 76 10.67 -11.05 0.48
CA PHE A 76 9.83 -12.20 0.79
C PHE A 76 8.60 -12.29 -0.11
N ASP A 77 8.52 -13.41 -0.82
CA ASP A 77 7.45 -13.74 -1.76
C ASP A 77 6.19 -14.18 -0.99
N LYS A 78 5.07 -13.50 -1.26
CA LYS A 78 3.76 -13.82 -0.68
C LYS A 78 3.31 -15.26 -0.97
N LEU A 79 3.77 -15.86 -2.08
CA LEU A 79 3.47 -17.25 -2.40
C LEU A 79 4.08 -18.24 -1.39
N LYS A 80 5.09 -17.81 -0.62
CA LYS A 80 5.77 -18.62 0.41
C LYS A 80 5.16 -18.49 1.81
N ILE A 81 4.01 -17.84 1.96
CA ILE A 81 3.32 -17.74 3.26
C ILE A 81 3.01 -19.13 3.83
N GLY A 82 2.59 -20.09 2.99
CA GLY A 82 2.36 -21.47 3.43
C GLY A 82 3.60 -22.09 4.07
N GLU A 83 4.77 -21.89 3.45
CA GLU A 83 6.05 -22.40 3.98
C GLU A 83 6.39 -21.80 5.36
N LEU A 84 6.06 -20.53 5.62
CA LEU A 84 6.28 -19.94 6.94
C LEU A 84 5.45 -20.65 8.01
N TYR A 85 4.18 -20.95 7.74
CA TYR A 85 3.33 -21.68 8.68
C TYR A 85 3.78 -23.11 8.89
N ASP A 86 4.20 -23.81 7.82
CA ASP A 86 4.69 -25.18 7.91
C ASP A 86 6.03 -25.27 8.66
N ASN A 87 6.84 -24.22 8.60
CA ASN A 87 8.18 -24.19 9.19
C ASN A 87 8.23 -23.63 10.61
N LYS A 88 7.22 -22.86 11.07
CA LYS A 88 7.31 -22.12 12.35
C LYS A 88 7.60 -22.98 13.59
N SER A 89 7.29 -24.28 13.57
CA SER A 89 7.58 -25.21 14.67
C SER A 89 8.93 -25.94 14.54
N LYS A 90 9.62 -25.81 13.41
CA LYS A 90 10.89 -26.52 13.12
C LYS A 90 12.05 -26.00 13.95
N SER A 91 12.08 -24.69 14.21
CA SER A 91 13.14 -24.08 15.01
C SER A 91 12.70 -22.72 15.59
N LYS A 92 13.48 -22.22 16.56
CA LYS A 92 13.28 -20.87 17.10
C LYS A 92 13.49 -19.78 16.04
N ILE A 93 14.38 -19.99 15.06
CA ILE A 93 14.64 -19.01 14.01
C ILE A 93 13.51 -18.98 12.98
N ASP A 94 12.88 -20.13 12.70
CA ASP A 94 11.70 -20.20 11.84
C ASP A 94 10.48 -19.55 12.51
N LEU A 95 10.27 -19.80 13.81
CA LEU A 95 9.24 -19.13 14.60
C LEU A 95 9.45 -17.61 14.60
N LEU A 96 10.69 -17.15 14.77
CA LEU A 96 11.02 -15.74 14.70
C LEU A 96 10.73 -15.15 13.32
N LYS A 97 11.12 -15.86 12.25
CA LYS A 97 10.89 -15.41 10.88
C LYS A 97 9.40 -15.24 10.59
N GLU A 98 8.58 -16.20 10.96
CA GLU A 98 7.12 -16.12 10.80
C GLU A 98 6.54 -14.98 11.65
N GLY A 99 6.91 -14.88 12.92
CA GLY A 99 6.40 -13.83 13.82
C GLY A 99 6.83 -12.40 13.42
N VAL A 100 8.00 -12.24 12.80
CA VAL A 100 8.46 -10.95 12.27
C VAL A 100 7.74 -10.61 10.95
N ILE A 101 7.65 -11.55 10.00
CA ILE A 101 7.11 -11.28 8.66
C ILE A 101 5.59 -11.18 8.66
N LEU A 102 4.89 -12.05 9.40
CA LEU A 102 3.43 -12.16 9.40
C LEU A 102 2.80 -11.79 10.75
N GLY A 103 3.51 -12.07 11.84
CA GLY A 103 3.02 -11.90 13.20
C GLY A 103 3.23 -10.50 13.78
N ASP A 104 3.26 -10.46 15.10
CA ASP A 104 3.33 -9.25 15.93
C ASP A 104 4.66 -9.12 16.69
N ILE A 105 5.70 -9.88 16.31
CA ILE A 105 7.06 -9.66 16.82
C ILE A 105 7.63 -8.39 16.17
N PRO A 106 8.16 -7.42 16.95
CA PRO A 106 8.24 -7.41 18.41
C PRO A 106 6.92 -6.97 19.07
N HIS A 107 6.57 -7.60 20.19
CA HIS A 107 5.33 -7.28 20.90
C HIS A 107 5.37 -5.88 21.55
N SER A 108 6.56 -5.43 21.96
CA SER A 108 6.81 -4.13 22.61
C SER A 108 8.10 -3.48 22.12
N ILE A 109 8.31 -2.20 22.48
CA ILE A 109 9.55 -1.46 22.16
C ILE A 109 10.78 -1.99 22.92
N SER A 110 10.60 -2.73 24.02
CA SER A 110 11.69 -3.31 24.79
C SER A 110 12.16 -4.67 24.26
N ASP A 111 11.37 -5.32 23.41
CA ASP A 111 11.74 -6.57 22.74
C ASP A 111 12.68 -6.28 21.56
N LEU A 112 13.95 -6.04 21.87
CA LEU A 112 14.98 -5.68 20.89
C LEU A 112 15.80 -6.90 20.41
N ALA A 113 15.54 -8.09 20.95
CA ALA A 113 16.34 -9.28 20.66
C ALA A 113 16.20 -9.73 19.20
N PHE A 114 15.01 -9.52 18.58
CA PHE A 114 14.77 -9.89 17.19
C PHE A 114 15.66 -9.14 16.20
N ILE A 115 16.06 -7.89 16.49
CA ILE A 115 16.84 -7.03 15.59
C ILE A 115 18.14 -7.72 15.17
N LYS A 116 18.80 -8.42 16.11
CA LYS A 116 20.06 -9.14 15.88
C LYS A 116 19.93 -10.29 14.88
N ASN A 117 18.72 -10.79 14.66
CA ASN A 117 18.44 -11.94 13.81
C ASN A 117 17.77 -11.54 12.49
N LEU A 118 17.47 -10.25 12.26
CA LEU A 118 16.78 -9.79 11.04
C LEU A 118 17.53 -10.19 9.77
N GLU A 119 18.86 -10.02 9.76
CA GLU A 119 19.69 -10.42 8.63
C GLU A 119 19.71 -11.95 8.44
N GLN A 120 19.72 -12.72 9.54
CA GLN A 120 19.67 -14.18 9.49
C GLN A 120 18.35 -14.71 8.90
N ILE A 121 17.23 -14.02 9.14
CA ILE A 121 15.92 -14.43 8.59
C ILE A 121 15.63 -13.86 7.19
N GLY A 122 16.61 -13.16 6.59
CA GLY A 122 16.56 -12.74 5.18
C GLY A 122 16.21 -11.27 4.94
N PHE A 123 16.33 -10.41 5.95
CA PHE A 123 16.30 -8.96 5.73
C PHE A 123 17.69 -8.44 5.38
N LYS A 124 17.74 -7.35 4.60
CA LYS A 124 18.95 -6.60 4.32
C LYS A 124 18.87 -5.27 5.04
N LYS A 125 19.91 -4.95 5.80
CA LYS A 125 20.01 -3.68 6.53
C LYS A 125 20.59 -2.60 5.63
N THR A 126 19.98 -1.43 5.67
CA THR A 126 20.53 -0.16 5.15
C THR A 126 20.37 0.95 6.20
N ILE A 127 21.12 2.03 6.04
CA ILE A 127 20.98 3.23 6.86
C ILE A 127 20.30 4.29 6.01
N VAL A 128 19.20 4.86 6.52
CA VAL A 128 18.49 5.92 5.80
C VAL A 128 19.32 7.20 5.87
N ASP A 129 19.50 7.83 4.70
CA ASP A 129 20.21 9.10 4.60
C ASP A 129 19.49 10.22 5.36
N LYS A 130 20.24 11.04 6.11
CA LYS A 130 19.69 12.14 6.91
C LYS A 130 18.95 13.18 6.07
N SER A 131 19.31 13.35 4.80
CA SER A 131 18.59 14.23 3.86
C SER A 131 17.12 13.82 3.68
N LYS A 132 16.78 12.55 3.91
CA LYS A 132 15.41 12.02 3.82
C LYS A 132 14.58 12.25 5.09
N PHE A 133 15.19 12.65 6.22
CA PHE A 133 14.53 12.66 7.52
C PHE A 133 13.37 13.65 7.58
N LYS A 134 13.52 14.84 6.99
CA LYS A 134 12.42 15.82 6.97
C LYS A 134 11.16 15.23 6.32
N SER A 135 11.30 14.56 5.18
CA SER A 135 10.18 13.93 4.48
C SER A 135 9.61 12.73 5.26
N ILE A 136 10.43 12.02 6.02
CA ILE A 136 9.96 10.95 6.91
C ILE A 136 9.22 11.52 8.13
N GLU A 137 9.70 12.60 8.73
CA GLU A 137 9.01 13.29 9.84
C GLU A 137 7.63 13.80 9.43
N GLU A 138 7.48 14.27 8.20
CA GLU A 138 6.19 14.68 7.64
C GLU A 138 5.18 13.51 7.52
N ILE A 139 5.65 12.26 7.58
CA ILE A 139 4.85 11.03 7.53
C ILE A 139 4.63 10.45 8.94
N PHE A 140 5.67 10.47 9.78
CA PHE A 140 5.66 9.92 11.15
C PHE A 140 5.16 10.94 12.18
N VAL A 141 3.95 11.43 11.96
CA VAL A 141 3.27 12.43 12.79
C VAL A 141 1.78 12.14 12.84
N GLU A 142 1.13 12.49 13.96
CA GLU A 142 -0.33 12.38 14.08
C GLU A 142 -1.01 13.18 13.00
N LYS A 143 -2.01 12.56 12.38
CA LYS A 143 -2.81 13.14 11.30
C LYS A 143 -4.26 12.78 11.48
N THR A 144 -5.12 13.73 11.19
CA THR A 144 -6.55 13.47 10.96
C THR A 144 -6.77 13.16 9.48
N THR A 145 -7.43 12.06 9.17
CA THR A 145 -7.94 11.77 7.82
C THR A 145 -9.46 11.61 7.87
N LEU A 146 -10.12 11.93 6.76
CA LEU A 146 -11.56 11.69 6.56
C LEU A 146 -11.84 10.22 6.23
N GLU A 147 -10.87 9.51 5.65
CA GLU A 147 -10.99 8.11 5.24
C GLU A 147 -9.76 7.32 5.65
N ASN A 148 -9.96 6.18 6.31
CA ASN A 148 -8.91 5.23 6.64
C ASN A 148 -9.06 4.01 5.74
N ILE A 149 -8.12 3.85 4.80
CA ILE A 149 -8.13 2.78 3.82
C ILE A 149 -7.20 1.67 4.30
N ALA A 150 -7.76 0.48 4.49
CA ALA A 150 -7.03 -0.76 4.68
C ALA A 150 -7.57 -1.82 3.70
N THR A 151 -6.70 -2.70 3.23
CA THR A 151 -7.10 -3.78 2.32
C THR A 151 -7.32 -5.10 3.07
N ALA A 152 -8.27 -5.92 2.63
CA ALA A 152 -8.50 -7.26 3.18
C ALA A 152 -7.42 -8.25 2.68
N CYS A 153 -6.20 -8.13 3.20
CA CYS A 153 -5.03 -8.89 2.79
C CYS A 153 -4.25 -9.44 4.00
N ILE A 154 -3.55 -10.57 3.84
CA ILE A 154 -2.54 -11.04 4.81
C ILE A 154 -1.37 -10.04 4.84
N TYR A 155 -1.13 -9.43 6.00
CA TYR A 155 -0.04 -8.47 6.15
C TYR A 155 1.31 -9.18 6.07
N VAL A 156 2.16 -8.73 5.15
CA VAL A 156 3.52 -9.22 4.97
C VAL A 156 4.46 -8.04 5.16
N TYR A 157 5.05 -7.96 6.34
CA TYR A 157 5.92 -6.85 6.74
C TYR A 157 7.30 -7.03 6.14
N ARG A 158 7.46 -6.54 4.91
CA ARG A 158 8.73 -6.57 4.18
C ARG A 158 9.68 -5.46 4.59
N ASP A 159 9.16 -4.41 5.21
CA ASP A 159 9.91 -3.23 5.59
C ASP A 159 9.81 -3.01 7.09
N ILE A 160 10.97 -2.87 7.74
CA ILE A 160 11.08 -2.58 9.18
C ILE A 160 12.00 -1.39 9.36
N LEU A 161 11.49 -0.32 9.97
CA LEU A 161 12.25 0.86 10.34
C LEU A 161 12.54 0.81 11.85
N ILE A 162 13.81 0.91 12.21
CA ILE A 162 14.28 1.04 13.59
C ILE A 162 14.78 2.46 13.79
N PHE A 163 13.99 3.26 14.51
CA PHE A 163 14.33 4.64 14.85
C PHE A 163 15.23 4.65 16.08
N LYS A 164 16.33 5.42 16.01
CA LYS A 164 17.30 5.53 17.08
C LYS A 164 17.57 6.98 17.46
N LYS A 165 17.80 7.20 18.75
CA LYS A 165 18.30 8.45 19.33
C LYS A 165 19.52 8.11 20.17
N GLU A 166 20.67 8.71 19.87
CA GLU A 166 21.93 8.44 20.59
C GLU A 166 22.20 6.92 20.70
N SER A 167 22.00 6.20 19.59
CA SER A 167 22.12 4.73 19.47
C SER A 167 21.07 3.89 20.22
N LYS A 168 20.17 4.48 21.01
CA LYS A 168 19.07 3.76 21.67
C LYS A 168 17.88 3.64 20.74
N VAL A 169 17.23 2.49 20.72
CA VAL A 169 15.98 2.29 19.95
C VAL A 169 14.85 3.04 20.64
N VAL A 170 14.25 3.97 19.91
CA VAL A 170 13.13 4.81 20.37
C VAL A 170 11.83 4.51 19.64
N GLY A 171 11.91 3.85 18.48
CA GLY A 171 10.74 3.52 17.68
C GLY A 171 10.98 2.33 16.76
N ILE A 172 9.92 1.58 16.51
CA ILE A 172 9.91 0.46 15.56
C ILE A 172 8.66 0.59 14.71
N ALA A 173 8.81 0.54 13.39
CA ALA A 173 7.69 0.51 12.46
C ALA A 173 7.85 -0.65 11.47
N LYS A 174 6.96 -1.64 11.55
CA LYS A 174 6.81 -2.68 10.53
C LYS A 174 5.75 -2.25 9.53
N ILE A 175 6.03 -2.36 8.24
CA ILE A 175 5.19 -1.83 7.17
C ILE A 175 4.94 -2.90 6.11
N CYS A 176 3.67 -3.04 5.73
CA CYS A 176 3.23 -3.79 4.57
C CYS A 176 2.67 -2.80 3.55
N PHE A 177 3.50 -2.35 2.60
CA PHE A 177 3.08 -1.36 1.60
C PHE A 177 1.96 -1.87 0.69
N ASP A 178 1.94 -3.16 0.35
CA ASP A 178 0.89 -3.73 -0.50
C ASP A 178 -0.49 -3.66 0.14
N CYS A 179 -0.55 -3.78 1.47
CA CYS A 179 -1.81 -3.93 2.18
C CYS A 179 -2.17 -2.71 3.03
N LEU A 180 -1.33 -1.67 2.94
CA LEU A 180 -1.46 -0.40 3.65
C LEU A 180 -1.60 -0.61 5.17
N ALA A 181 -0.83 -1.56 5.70
CA ALA A 181 -0.86 -1.97 7.09
C ALA A 181 0.48 -1.72 7.79
N ASN A 182 0.42 -1.51 9.10
CA ASN A 182 1.59 -1.22 9.90
C ASN A 182 1.47 -1.80 11.32
N GLN A 183 2.62 -1.94 11.97
CA GLN A 183 2.73 -2.09 13.42
C GLN A 183 3.78 -1.09 13.91
N ILE A 184 3.36 -0.13 14.73
CA ILE A 184 4.23 0.93 15.24
C ILE A 184 4.34 0.81 16.77
N LYS A 185 5.57 0.83 17.28
CA LYS A 185 5.89 0.69 18.70
C LYS A 185 6.85 1.80 19.14
N GLY A 186 6.79 2.18 20.42
CA GLY A 186 7.69 3.17 21.01
C GLY A 186 7.16 4.61 21.04
N THR A 187 5.88 4.81 20.71
CA THR A 187 5.25 6.13 20.76
C THR A 187 3.94 6.11 21.55
N THR A 188 3.59 7.27 22.12
CA THR A 188 2.25 7.53 22.67
C THR A 188 1.38 8.34 21.70
N ALA A 189 1.91 8.68 20.53
CA ALA A 189 1.18 9.41 19.51
C ALA A 189 0.08 8.51 18.90
N ASN A 190 -1.03 9.10 18.43
CA ASN A 190 -2.05 8.35 17.71
C ASN A 190 -1.52 7.93 16.32
N THR A 191 -1.38 6.62 16.11
CA THR A 191 -0.89 6.03 14.86
C THR A 191 -1.99 5.48 13.94
N GLU A 192 -3.27 5.59 14.31
CA GLU A 192 -4.41 5.00 13.59
C GLU A 192 -4.44 5.39 12.11
N ASN A 193 -4.07 6.65 11.81
CA ASN A 193 -4.10 7.21 10.47
C ASN A 193 -2.73 7.22 9.79
N PHE A 194 -1.75 6.48 10.31
CA PHE A 194 -0.43 6.38 9.68
C PHE A 194 -0.55 5.87 8.24
N GLY A 195 0.18 6.52 7.33
CA GLY A 195 0.29 6.10 5.93
C GLY A 195 -0.90 6.48 5.05
N GLN A 196 -1.96 7.06 5.62
CA GLN A 196 -3.13 7.54 4.88
C GLN A 196 -2.78 8.79 4.03
N ASP A 197 -3.72 9.26 3.20
CA ASP A 197 -3.51 10.42 2.31
C ASP A 197 -2.28 10.29 1.39
N GLY A 198 -2.01 9.05 0.97
CA GLY A 198 -0.90 8.70 0.07
C GLY A 198 0.46 8.56 0.74
N ASP A 199 0.54 8.67 2.07
CA ASP A 199 1.82 8.62 2.78
C ASP A 199 2.52 7.25 2.71
N TYR A 200 1.79 6.14 2.60
CA TYR A 200 2.40 4.84 2.29
C TYR A 200 3.17 4.89 0.97
N GLY A 201 2.58 5.49 -0.08
CA GLY A 201 3.22 5.62 -1.38
C GLY A 201 4.42 6.59 -1.35
N LYS A 202 4.34 7.67 -0.56
CA LYS A 202 5.46 8.59 -0.36
C LYS A 202 6.61 7.89 0.37
N LEU A 203 6.31 7.19 1.47
CA LEU A 203 7.31 6.48 2.26
C LEU A 203 8.00 5.39 1.44
N ALA A 204 7.25 4.61 0.65
CA ALA A 204 7.83 3.60 -0.23
C ALA A 204 8.84 4.19 -1.23
N LYS A 205 8.58 5.39 -1.76
CA LYS A 205 9.52 6.09 -2.65
C LYS A 205 10.73 6.65 -1.91
N ILE A 206 10.55 7.12 -0.68
CA ILE A 206 11.64 7.63 0.15
C ILE A 206 12.61 6.50 0.53
N LEU A 207 12.11 5.28 0.77
CA LEU A 207 12.92 4.14 1.19
C LEU A 207 13.64 3.40 0.04
N GLN A 208 13.30 3.70 -1.22
CA GLN A 208 14.06 3.26 -2.41
C GLN A 208 15.38 4.03 -2.55
#